data_AF-A0A6P0NBJ0-F1
#
_entry.id   AF-A0A6P0NBJ0-F1
#
_cell.length_a   1.000
_cell.length_b   1.000
_cell.length_c   1.000
_cell.angle_alpha   90.00
_cell.angle_beta   90.00
_cell.angle_gamma   90.00
#
_symmetry.space_group_name_H-M   'P 1'
#
loop_
_entity.id
_entity.type
_entity.pdbx_description
1 polymer ?
#
loop_
_entity_poly.entity_id
_entity_poly.type
_entity_poly.pdbx_seq_one_letter_code
_entity_poly.pdbx_strand_id
1 'polypeptide(L)' 'VNFYRTLLYQAVKMCRADGNYHEKEKASVAKAAEILGIERSVAVSLESFAELEDSAERLRLALFETDV' A
#
# COMPACT_ATOMS: atom_id res chain seq x y z
N VAL A 1 4.20 4.08 -17.97
CA VAL A 1 3.72 3.73 -16.61
C VAL A 1 2.24 4.08 -16.51
N ASN A 2 1.38 3.23 -15.93
CA ASN A 2 -0.05 3.50 -15.84
C ASN A 2 -0.32 4.51 -14.70
N PHE A 3 -0.68 5.75 -15.06
CA PHE A 3 -0.80 6.87 -14.13
C PHE A 3 -1.80 6.62 -13.00
N TYR A 4 -2.98 6.08 -13.31
CA TYR A 4 -4.02 5.82 -12.30
C TYR A 4 -3.61 4.75 -11.29
N ARG A 5 -2.93 3.69 -11.75
CA ARG A 5 -2.39 2.65 -10.86
C ARG A 5 -1.29 3.20 -9.97
N THR A 6 -0.40 4.04 -10.51
CA THR A 6 0.63 4.72 -9.72
C THR A 6 0.02 5.65 -8.67
N LEU A 7 -1.01 6.42 -9.04
CA LEU A 7 -1.70 7.31 -8.11
C LEU A 7 -2.36 6.53 -6.95
N LEU A 8 -3.09 5.45 -7.27
CA LEU A 8 -3.71 4.60 -6.26
C LEU A 8 -2.68 3.97 -5.33
N TYR A 9 -1.57 3.45 -5.89
CA TYR A 9 -0.48 2.89 -5.11
C TYR A 9 0.18 3.91 -4.17
N GLN A 10 0.43 5.14 -4.64
CA GLN A 10 0.97 6.20 -3.78
C GLN A 10 -0.01 6.58 -2.66
N ALA A 11 -1.31 6.63 -2.96
CA ALA A 11 -2.34 6.87 -1.94
C ALA A 11 -2.35 5.76 -0.88
N VAL A 12 -2.26 4.48 -1.29
CA VAL A 12 -2.14 3.34 -0.37
C VAL A 12 -0.92 3.48 0.54
N LYS A 13 0.24 3.85 0.00
CA LYS A 13 1.45 4.05 0.83
C LYS A 13 1.31 5.22 1.80
N MET A 14 0.64 6.30 1.41
CA MET A 14 0.38 7.43 2.31
C MET A 14 -0.57 7.05 3.45
N CYS A 15 -1.63 6.28 3.17
CA CYS A 15 -2.54 5.78 4.22
C CYS A 15 -1.79 4.86 5.20
N ARG A 16 -0.99 3.91 4.68
CA ARG A 16 -0.24 2.95 5.51
C ARG A 16 0.88 3.57 6.35
N ALA A 17 1.26 4.82 6.11
CA ALA A 17 2.37 5.46 6.81
C ALA A 17 2.13 5.64 8.32
N ASP A 18 0.87 5.63 8.77
CA ASP A 18 0.53 5.70 10.20
C ASP A 18 0.71 4.36 10.93
N GLY A 19 1.05 3.29 10.20
CA GLY A 19 1.30 1.95 10.73
C GLY A 19 0.03 1.17 11.07
N ASN A 20 -1.17 1.72 10.84
CA ASN A 20 -2.43 1.19 11.37
C ASN A 20 -3.48 1.02 10.27
N TYR A 21 -3.19 0.16 9.28
CA TYR A 21 -4.09 -0.05 8.13
C TYR A 21 -5.46 -0.63 8.55
N HIS A 22 -6.45 0.24 8.75
CA HIS A 22 -7.77 -0.11 9.26
C HIS A 22 -8.78 -0.41 8.13
N GLU A 23 -9.87 -1.11 8.45
CA GLU A 23 -10.94 -1.42 7.49
C GLU A 23 -11.54 -0.17 6.81
N LYS A 24 -11.46 1.01 7.46
CA LYS A 24 -11.86 2.30 6.87
C LYS A 24 -10.95 2.74 5.73
N GLU A 25 -9.66 2.43 5.79
CA GLU A 25 -8.70 2.79 4.76
C GLU A 25 -8.82 1.85 3.57
N LYS A 26 -9.01 0.55 3.81
CA LYS A 26 -9.40 -0.40 2.75
C LYS A 26 -10.66 0.03 2.01
N ALA A 27 -11.69 0.47 2.75
CA ALA A 27 -12.91 0.98 2.14
C ALA A 27 -12.65 2.26 1.32
N SER A 28 -11.74 3.12 1.76
CA SER A 28 -11.36 4.35 1.05
C SER A 28 -10.56 4.06 -0.23
N VAL A 29 -9.66 3.08 -0.18
CA VAL A 29 -8.89 2.61 -1.34
C VAL A 29 -9.78 1.90 -2.36
N ALA A 30 -10.73 1.09 -1.91
CA ALA A 30 -11.73 0.47 -2.78
C ALA A 30 -12.58 1.54 -3.51
N LYS A 31 -13.02 2.56 -2.77
CA LYS A 31 -13.78 3.69 -3.34
C LYS A 31 -12.92 4.51 -4.32
N ALA A 32 -11.65 4.72 -4.02
CA ALA A 32 -10.72 5.39 -4.93
C ALA A 32 -10.49 4.58 -6.21
N ALA A 33 -10.37 3.25 -6.10
CA ALA A 33 -10.25 2.36 -7.25
C ALA A 33 -11.49 2.42 -8.16
N GLU A 34 -12.70 2.46 -7.58
CA GLU A 34 -13.96 2.63 -8.33
C GLU A 34 -13.99 3.96 -9.09
N ILE A 35 -13.62 5.06 -8.44
CA ILE A 35 -13.57 6.40 -9.07
C ILE A 35 -12.56 6.44 -10.21
N LEU A 36 -11.42 5.77 -10.06
CA LEU A 36 -10.33 5.73 -11.04
C LEU A 36 -10.54 4.67 -12.13
N GLY A 37 -11.64 3.90 -12.10
CA GLY A 37 -11.92 2.84 -13.06
C GLY A 37 -10.92 1.68 -13.00
N ILE A 38 -10.33 1.44 -11.83
CA ILE A 38 -9.35 0.37 -11.61
C ILE A 38 -10.10 -0.86 -11.11
N GLU A 39 -9.85 -2.01 -11.73
CA GLU A 39 -10.41 -3.28 -11.26
C GLU A 39 -10.02 -3.58 -9.81
N ARG A 40 -10.97 -4.13 -9.05
CA ARG A 40 -10.76 -4.48 -7.64
C ARG A 40 -9.60 -5.44 -7.43
N SER A 41 -9.41 -6.40 -8.33
CA SER A 41 -8.28 -7.34 -8.35
C SER A 41 -6.93 -6.63 -8.40
N VAL A 42 -6.83 -5.58 -9.21
CA VAL A 42 -5.63 -4.74 -9.36
C VAL A 42 -5.42 -3.90 -8.10
N ALA A 43 -6.49 -3.30 -7.55
CA ALA A 43 -6.40 -2.54 -6.31
C ALA A 43 -5.87 -3.40 -5.15
N VAL A 44 -6.42 -4.61 -4.97
CA VAL A 44 -5.95 -5.57 -3.96
C VAL A 44 -4.48 -5.94 -4.19
N SER A 45 -4.08 -6.15 -5.45
CA SER A 45 -2.69 -6.45 -5.78
C SER A 45 -1.74 -5.30 -5.43
N LEU A 46 -2.18 -4.04 -5.62
CA LEU A 46 -1.41 -2.85 -5.23
C LEU A 46 -1.30 -2.71 -3.71
N GLU A 47 -2.37 -3.05 -2.97
CA GLU A 47 -2.34 -3.09 -1.52
C GLU A 47 -1.35 -4.13 -0.99
N SER A 48 -1.43 -5.37 -1.50
CA SER A 48 -0.50 -6.43 -1.11
C SER A 48 0.95 -6.09 -1.48
N PHE A 49 1.17 -5.41 -2.61
CA PHE A 49 2.51 -4.97 -2.99
C PHE A 49 3.08 -3.93 -2.01
N ALA A 50 2.28 -2.92 -1.62
CA ALA A 50 2.70 -1.94 -0.63
C ALA A 50 2.99 -2.56 0.75
N GLU A 51 2.22 -3.58 1.14
CA GLU A 51 2.45 -4.34 2.38
C GLU A 51 3.75 -5.15 2.35
N LEU A 52 4.05 -5.80 1.22
CA LEU A 52 5.30 -6.53 1.04
C LEU A 52 6.51 -5.61 1.13
N GLU A 53 6.44 -4.41 0.55
CA GLU A 53 7.51 -3.42 0.65
C GLU A 53 7.75 -2.96 2.09
N ASP A 54 6.68 -2.66 2.83
CA ASP A 54 6.79 -2.27 4.24
C ASP A 54 7.39 -3.41 5.09
N SER A 55 6.97 -4.65 4.83
CA SER A 55 7.53 -5.84 5.49
C SER A 55 8.99 -6.06 5.15
N ALA A 56 9.39 -5.86 3.90
CA ALA A 56 10.77 -5.96 3.46
C ALA A 56 11.66 -4.88 4.09
N GLU A 57 11.15 -3.65 4.20
CA GLU A 57 11.85 -2.55 4.87
C GLU A 57 12.02 -2.84 6.36
N ARG A 58 10.97 -3.29 7.05
CA ARG A 58 11.08 -3.72 8.46
C ARG A 58 12.09 -4.84 8.66
N LEU A 59 12.13 -5.82 7.74
CA LEU A 59 13.11 -6.89 7.78
C LEU A 59 14.54 -6.35 7.56
N ARG A 60 14.72 -5.41 6.62
CA ARG A 60 16.00 -4.72 6.39
C ARG A 60 16.48 -4.01 7.66
N LEU A 61 15.60 -3.24 8.31
CA LEU A 61 15.90 -2.57 9.58
C LEU A 61 16.29 -3.57 10.66
N ALA A 62 15.53 -4.64 10.83
CA ALA A 62 15.81 -5.68 11.83
C ALA A 62 17.13 -6.45 11.58
N LEU A 63 17.54 -6.62 10.33
CA LEU A 63 18.78 -7.34 10.00
C LEU A 63 20.03 -6.45 10.02
N PHE A 64 19.90 -5.18 9.69
CA PHE A 64 21.05 -4.30 9.40
C PHE A 64 21.14 -3.05 10.27
N GLU A 65 20.08 -2.66 10.99
CA GLU A 65 20.06 -1.50 11.89
C GLU A 65 19.90 -1.90 13.37
N THR A 66 19.85 -3.20 13.67
CA THR A 66 19.93 -3.69 15.04
C THR A 66 21.40 -3.77 15.44
N ASP A 67 21.82 -2.87 16.33
CA ASP A 67 23.17 -2.92 16.94
C ASP A 67 23.36 -4.24 17.70
N VAL A 68 24.30 -5.06 17.23
CA VAL A 68 25.06 -6.00 18.07
C VAL A 68 26.42 -5.37 18.34
#